data_AF-A0A972V5Q0-F1
#
_entry.id   AF-A0A972V5Q0-F1
#
_cell.length_a   1.000
_cell.length_b   1.000
_cell.length_c   1.000
_cell.angle_alpha   90.00
_cell.angle_beta   90.00
_cell.angle_gamma   90.00
#
_symmetry.space_group_name_H-M   'P 1'
#
loop_
_entity.id
_entity.type
_entity.pdbx_description
1 polymer ?
#
loop_
_entity_poly.entity_id
_entity_poly.type
_entity_poly.pdbx_seq_one_letter_code
_entity_poly.pdbx_strand_id
1 'polypeptide(L)'
;MTTSDLQAAVEAAWDDREAIGPNTTGAAREAVENALDLLDRGEARVAEKSGAEWTVNEWLKKAVLLSFRLNDMTTIAGGPG
;
A
#
# COMPACT_ATOMS: atom_id res chain seq x y z
N MET A 1 -15.23 -0.82 2.18
CA MET A 1 -14.34 -0.71 3.35
C MET A 1 -14.23 0.78 3.70
N THR A 2 -14.37 1.18 4.96
CA THR A 2 -14.11 2.59 5.31
C THR A 2 -12.61 2.85 5.33
N THR A 3 -12.18 4.12 5.26
CA THR A 3 -10.75 4.47 5.34
C THR A 3 -10.12 3.99 6.64
N SER A 4 -10.83 4.05 7.77
CA SER A 4 -10.33 3.56 9.07
C SER A 4 -10.14 2.05 9.09
N ASP A 5 -11.08 1.28 8.50
CA ASP A 5 -10.96 -0.18 8.43
C ASP A 5 -9.78 -0.58 7.54
N LEU A 6 -9.60 0.13 6.41
CA LEU A 6 -8.50 -0.11 5.48
C LEU A 6 -7.15 0.22 6.11
N GLN A 7 -7.05 1.35 6.83
CA GLN A 7 -5.86 1.71 7.58
C GLN A 7 -5.49 0.60 8.59
N ALA A 8 -6.46 0.15 9.39
CA ALA A 8 -6.22 -0.90 10.39
C ALA A 8 -5.77 -2.22 9.74
N ALA A 9 -6.34 -2.58 8.58
CA ALA A 9 -5.94 -3.77 7.83
C ALA A 9 -4.50 -3.67 7.30
N VAL A 10 -4.09 -2.52 6.77
CA VAL A 10 -2.71 -2.29 6.32
C VAL A 10 -1.74 -2.28 7.50
N GLU A 11 -2.12 -1.71 8.64
CA GLU A 11 -1.28 -1.72 9.85
C GLU A 11 -1.09 -3.14 10.39
N ALA A 12 -2.15 -3.96 10.43
CA ALA A 12 -2.05 -5.36 10.80
C ALA A 12 -1.12 -6.14 9.84
N ALA A 13 -1.24 -5.92 8.53
CA ALA A 13 -0.34 -6.52 7.54
C ALA A 13 1.12 -6.04 7.69
N TRP A 14 1.32 -4.80 8.13
CA TRP A 14 2.65 -4.24 8.39
C TRP A 14 3.31 -4.83 9.63
N ASP A 15 2.53 -5.07 10.69
CA ASP A 15 3.02 -5.67 11.92
C ASP A 15 3.50 -7.12 11.66
N ASP A 16 2.81 -7.85 10.77
CA ASP A 16 3.18 -9.19 10.32
C ASP A 16 4.00 -9.22 9.01
N ARG A 17 4.65 -8.11 8.63
CA ARG A 17 5.34 -7.97 7.32
C ARG A 17 6.43 -9.01 7.06
N GLU A 18 6.95 -9.68 8.10
CA GLU A 18 7.94 -10.74 7.98
C GLU A 18 7.35 -12.01 7.34
N ALA A 19 6.05 -12.26 7.52
CA ALA A 19 5.31 -13.33 6.88
C ALA A 19 4.74 -12.93 5.50
N ILE A 20 4.83 -11.65 5.12
CA ILE A 20 4.34 -11.13 3.84
C ILE A 20 5.39 -11.32 2.75
N GLY A 21 4.99 -11.98 1.67
CA GLY A 21 5.80 -12.21 0.48
C GLY A 21 4.96 -12.41 -0.78
N PRO A 22 5.58 -12.83 -1.90
CA PRO A 22 4.91 -12.91 -3.20
C PRO A 22 3.71 -13.86 -3.21
N ASN A 23 3.78 -14.95 -2.45
CA ASN A 23 2.73 -15.96 -2.34
C ASN A 23 1.60 -15.58 -1.36
N THR A 24 1.70 -14.44 -0.66
CA THR A 24 0.66 -13.98 0.25
C THR A 24 -0.61 -13.65 -0.53
N THR A 25 -1.76 -14.12 -0.03
CA THR A 25 -3.09 -13.89 -0.62
C THR A 25 -4.08 -13.45 0.46
N GLY A 26 -5.33 -13.19 0.07
CA GLY A 26 -6.41 -12.82 0.98
C GLY A 26 -6.26 -11.41 1.53
N ALA A 27 -6.79 -11.20 2.74
CA ALA A 27 -7.04 -9.87 3.30
C ALA A 27 -5.82 -8.95 3.34
N ALA A 28 -4.61 -9.47 3.61
CA ALA A 28 -3.39 -8.66 3.65
C ALA A 28 -3.03 -8.11 2.26
N ARG A 29 -3.12 -8.93 1.21
CA ARG A 29 -2.90 -8.51 -0.17
C ARG A 29 -3.98 -7.54 -0.63
N GLU A 30 -5.25 -7.88 -0.38
CA GLU A 30 -6.40 -7.04 -0.73
C GLU A 30 -6.31 -5.65 -0.06
N ALA A 31 -5.90 -5.56 1.20
CA ALA A 31 -5.74 -4.29 1.90
C ALA A 31 -4.66 -3.42 1.25
N VAL A 32 -3.52 -4.01 0.90
CA VAL A 32 -2.43 -3.27 0.25
C VAL A 32 -2.83 -2.84 -1.17
N GLU A 33 -3.43 -3.72 -1.96
CA GLU A 33 -3.88 -3.41 -3.32
C GLU A 33 -4.94 -2.29 -3.31
N ASN A 34 -5.94 -2.37 -2.44
CA ASN A 34 -6.94 -1.31 -2.30
C ASN A 34 -6.31 0.03 -1.89
N ALA A 35 -5.31 0.02 -1.00
CA ALA A 35 -4.62 1.25 -0.61
C ALA A 35 -3.84 1.88 -1.76
N LEU A 36 -3.20 1.06 -2.61
CA LEU A 36 -2.50 1.52 -3.80
C LEU A 36 -3.47 2.05 -4.86
N ASP A 37 -4.61 1.40 -5.06
CA ASP A 37 -5.65 1.88 -5.98
C ASP A 37 -6.16 3.26 -5.58
N LEU A 38 -6.36 3.52 -4.28
CA LEU A 38 -6.74 4.85 -3.80
C LEU A 38 -5.65 5.90 -4.06
N LEU A 39 -4.37 5.53 -3.92
CA LEU A 39 -3.25 6.40 -4.25
C LEU A 39 -3.17 6.69 -5.75
N ASP A 40 -3.36 5.67 -6.59
CA ASP A 40 -3.33 5.78 -8.05
C ASP A 40 -4.47 6.68 -8.57
N ARG A 41 -5.68 6.52 -8.02
CA ARG A 41 -6.83 7.39 -8.34
C ARG A 41 -6.74 8.79 -7.71
N GLY A 42 -5.77 9.03 -6.83
CA GLY A 42 -5.62 10.28 -6.09
C GLY A 42 -6.71 10.54 -5.04
N GLU A 43 -7.49 9.51 -4.68
CA GLU A 43 -8.51 9.57 -3.62
C GLU A 43 -7.89 9.54 -2.22
N ALA A 44 -6.69 8.98 -2.09
CA ALA A 44 -5.85 9.07 -0.90
C ALA A 44 -4.52 9.72 -1.26
N ARG A 45 -3.88 10.39 -0.30
CA ARG A 45 -2.54 10.97 -0.46
C ARG A 45 -1.69 10.70 0.77
N VAL A 46 -0.41 10.36 0.53
CA VAL A 46 0.57 10.08 1.60
C VAL A 46 0.75 11.27 2.55
N ALA A 47 0.63 12.48 2.05
CA ALA A 47 0.59 13.69 2.87
C ALA A 47 -0.50 14.61 2.35
N GLU A 48 -1.23 15.23 3.27
CA GLU A 48 -2.28 16.18 2.96
C GLU A 48 -2.23 17.38 3.90
N LYS A 49 -2.75 18.51 3.44
CA LYS A 49 -2.69 19.76 4.18
C LYS A 49 -3.92 19.87 5.08
N SER A 50 -3.70 19.98 6.38
CA SER A 50 -4.72 20.31 7.39
C SER A 50 -4.51 21.76 7.82
N GLY A 51 -5.26 22.68 7.20
CA GLY A 51 -5.10 24.11 7.43
C GLY A 51 -3.72 24.62 6.98
N ALA A 52 -2.87 25.01 7.93
CA ALA A 52 -1.51 25.47 7.68
C ALA A 52 -0.47 24.35 7.72
N GLU A 53 -0.82 23.20 8.29
CA GLU A 53 0.11 22.09 8.56
C GLU A 53 -0.06 20.97 7.53
N TRP A 54 1.00 20.16 7.37
CA TRP A 54 0.96 18.94 6.59
C TRP A 54 0.90 17.74 7.53
N THR A 55 -0.11 16.90 7.35
CA THR A 55 -0.27 15.64 8.06
C THR A 55 0.16 14.50 7.15
N VAL A 56 0.91 13.55 7.69
CA VAL A 56 1.38 12.36 6.96
C VAL A 56 0.49 11.17 7.31
N ASN A 57 -0.07 10.54 6.29
CA ASN A 57 -0.77 9.27 6.36
C ASN A 57 0.26 8.13 6.30
N GLU A 58 0.90 7.83 7.44
CA GLU A 58 2.01 6.86 7.51
C GLU A 58 1.65 5.46 7.01
N TRP A 59 0.41 5.03 7.23
CA TRP A 59 -0.08 3.73 6.78
C TRP A 59 -0.04 3.58 5.25
N LEU A 60 -0.22 4.66 4.48
CA LEU A 60 -0.06 4.63 3.02
C LEU A 60 1.40 4.39 2.61
N LYS A 61 2.38 4.87 3.38
CA LYS A 61 3.79 4.52 3.15
C LYS A 61 4.04 3.04 3.45
N LYS A 62 3.45 2.51 4.52
CA LYS A 62 3.52 1.08 4.87
C LYS A 62 2.93 0.22 3.75
N ALA A 63 1.79 0.61 3.17
CA ALA A 63 1.20 -0.06 2.01
C ALA A 63 2.16 -0.11 0.81
N VAL A 64 2.80 1.02 0.47
CA VAL A 64 3.82 1.07 -0.60
C VAL A 64 5.00 0.13 -0.31
N LEU A 65 5.47 0.07 0.93
CA LEU A 65 6.57 -0.83 1.29
C LEU A 65 6.15 -2.32 1.27
N LEU A 66 4.91 -2.63 1.66
CA LEU A 66 4.36 -3.99 1.55
C LEU A 66 4.15 -4.41 0.10
N SER A 67 3.81 -3.49 -0.80
CA SER A 67 3.65 -3.81 -2.22
C SER A 67 4.93 -4.36 -2.83
N PHE A 68 6.09 -3.85 -2.42
CA PHE A 68 7.39 -4.39 -2.85
C PHE A 68 7.63 -5.82 -2.34
N ARG A 69 7.08 -6.19 -1.17
CA ARG A 69 7.17 -7.58 -0.66
C ARG A 69 6.20 -8.51 -1.36
N LEU A 70 5.02 -8.03 -1.71
CA LEU A 70 3.95 -8.80 -2.35
C LEU A 70 4.20 -9.09 -3.82
N ASN A 71 5.11 -8.36 -4.48
CA ASN A 71 5.33 -8.48 -5.91
C ASN A 71 6.74 -9.00 -6.18
N ASP A 72 6.82 -10.15 -6.85
CA ASP A 72 8.10 -10.69 -7.31
C ASP A 72 8.68 -9.86 -8.45
N MET A 73 10.00 -9.93 -8.58
CA MET A 73 10.69 -9.35 -9.72
C MET A 73 10.30 -10.09 -11.00
N THR A 74 9.89 -9.33 -12.02
CA THR A 74 9.56 -9.87 -13.34
C THR A 74 10.23 -9.06 -14.44
N THR A 75 10.45 -9.68 -15.59
CA THR A 75 10.93 -8.97 -16.78
C THR A 75 9.82 -8.13 -17.37
N ILE A 76 10.05 -6.83 -17.53
CA ILE A 76 9.14 -5.92 -18.25
C ILE A 76 9.64 -5.79 -19.68
N ALA A 77 8.86 -6.26 -20.65
CA ALA A 77 9.19 -6.17 -22.07
C ALA A 77 9.01 -4.73 -22.61
N GLY A 78 9.59 -4.44 -23.79
CA GLY A 78 9.42 -3.16 -24.49
C GLY A 78 10.62 -2.21 -24.49
N GLY A 79 11.78 -2.66 -23.99
CA GLY A 79 13.05 -1.95 -24.19
C GLY A 79 13.55 -2.07 -25.63
N PRO A 80 14.29 -1.07 -26.15
CA PRO A 80 14.93 -1.17 -27.47
C PRO A 80 16.08 -2.19 -27.45
N GLY A 81 16.16 -3.01 -28.50
CA GLY A 81 17.28 -3.92 -28.79
C GLY A 81 18.10 -3.44 -29.96
#